data_AF-J3HU79-F1
#
_entry.id   AF-J3HU79-F1
#
_cell.length_a   1.000
_cell.length_b   1.000
_cell.length_c   1.000
_cell.angle_alpha   90.00
_cell.angle_beta   90.00
_cell.angle_gamma   90.00
#
_symmetry.space_group_name_H-M   'P 1'
#
loop_
_entity.id
_entity.type
_entity.pdbx_description
1 polymer ?
#
loop_
_entity_poly.entity_id
_entity_poly.type
_entity_poly.pdbx_seq_one_letter_code
_entity_poly.pdbx_strand_id
1 'polypeptide(L)'
;GVSAAIATVEAVRTAQDKYGKGKVMSGEQVRWGLENLNITDARLKQLGASGLLPEIKTSCDNHEGSGKVRIQQWDGSKWVLVSDWIEGNKNLIHPLFKASAARYAKEKGFTPACMK
;
A
#
# COMPACT_ATOMS: atom_id res chain seq x y z
N GLY A 1 -7.55 2.93 -11.11
CA GLY A 1 -8.99 3.12 -10.89
C GLY A 1 -9.47 2.29 -9.70
N VAL A 2 -9.90 1.06 -9.94
CA VAL A 2 -10.54 0.19 -8.91
C VAL A 2 -9.59 -0.15 -7.75
N SER A 3 -8.35 -0.55 -8.04
CA SER A 3 -7.37 -0.92 -7.01
C SER A 3 -7.09 0.21 -6.01
N ALA A 4 -6.94 1.44 -6.50
CA ALA A 4 -6.76 2.62 -5.66
C ALA A 4 -8.01 2.92 -4.83
N ALA A 5 -9.20 2.78 -5.41
CA ALA A 5 -10.46 2.97 -4.68
C ALA A 5 -10.60 1.98 -3.52
N ILE A 6 -10.26 0.70 -3.73
CA ILE A 6 -10.26 -0.32 -2.67
C ILE A 6 -9.32 0.09 -1.53
N ALA A 7 -8.07 0.40 -1.85
CA ALA A 7 -7.07 0.78 -0.84
C ALA A 7 -7.51 2.01 -0.03
N THR A 8 -7.99 3.06 -0.71
CA THR A 8 -8.44 4.29 -0.05
C THR A 8 -9.67 4.07 0.81
N VAL A 9 -10.69 3.34 0.34
CA VAL A 9 -11.91 3.08 1.12
C VAL A 9 -11.60 2.21 2.35
N GLU A 10 -10.72 1.22 2.21
CA GLU A 10 -10.31 0.38 3.34
C GLU A 10 -9.45 1.17 4.34
N ALA A 11 -8.62 2.11 3.89
CA ALA A 11 -7.92 3.02 4.81
C ALA A 11 -8.88 3.94 5.58
N VAL A 12 -9.89 4.51 4.91
CA VAL A 12 -10.94 5.29 5.56
C VAL A 12 -11.72 4.43 6.57
N ARG A 13 -12.03 3.16 6.23
CA ARG A 13 -12.67 2.21 7.14
C ARG A 13 -11.81 1.94 8.37
N THR A 14 -10.52 1.64 8.18
CA THR A 14 -9.56 1.45 9.28
C THR A 14 -9.49 2.68 10.18
N ALA A 15 -9.48 3.88 9.60
CA ALA A 15 -9.54 5.12 10.37
C ALA A 15 -10.86 5.28 11.14
N GLN A 16 -12.00 4.99 10.51
CA GLN A 16 -13.32 5.02 11.16
C GLN A 16 -13.42 4.02 12.32
N ASP A 17 -12.82 2.83 12.20
CA ASP A 17 -12.81 1.84 13.28
C ASP A 17 -12.08 2.37 14.52
N LYS A 18 -11.08 3.25 14.34
CA LYS A 18 -10.37 3.91 15.46
C LYS A 18 -11.01 5.21 15.94
N TYR A 19 -11.44 6.08 15.02
CA TYR A 19 -11.84 7.47 15.31
C TYR A 19 -13.35 7.69 15.33
N GLY A 20 -14.15 6.68 14.97
CA GLY A 20 -15.60 6.67 15.08
C GLY A 20 -16.27 6.17 13.80
N LYS A 21 -16.98 5.04 13.92
CA LYS A 21 -17.68 4.39 12.79
C LYS A 21 -18.69 5.34 12.14
N GLY A 22 -18.62 5.45 10.81
CA GLY A 22 -19.53 6.29 10.02
C GLY A 22 -19.25 7.80 10.08
N LYS A 23 -18.24 8.25 10.83
CA LYS A 23 -17.86 9.67 10.87
C LYS A 23 -17.02 10.07 9.64
N VAL A 24 -17.08 11.34 9.28
CA VAL A 24 -16.14 11.93 8.32
C VAL A 24 -14.75 11.96 8.94
N MET A 25 -13.74 11.50 8.21
CA MET A 25 -12.35 11.46 8.66
C MET A 25 -11.58 12.69 8.20
N SER A 26 -10.72 13.24 9.06
CA SER A 26 -9.74 14.27 8.69
C SER A 26 -8.58 13.67 7.89
N GLY A 27 -7.79 14.53 7.22
CA GLY A 27 -6.60 14.07 6.49
C GLY A 27 -5.60 13.31 7.36
N GLU A 28 -5.40 13.74 8.61
CA GLU A 28 -4.51 13.06 9.56
C GLU A 28 -5.04 11.68 9.98
N GLN A 29 -6.36 11.54 10.12
CA GLN A 29 -7.01 10.27 10.43
C GLN A 29 -6.94 9.31 9.25
N VAL A 30 -7.12 9.81 8.02
CA VAL A 30 -6.95 9.00 6.80
C VAL A 30 -5.48 8.59 6.62
N ARG A 31 -4.51 9.48 6.88
CA ARG A 31 -3.08 9.11 6.95
C ARG A 31 -2.88 7.98 7.94
N TRP A 32 -3.41 8.10 9.16
CA TRP A 32 -3.29 7.03 10.15
C TRP A 32 -3.89 5.71 9.64
N GLY A 33 -5.05 5.75 8.98
CA GLY A 33 -5.67 4.56 8.36
C GLY A 33 -4.82 3.94 7.25
N LEU A 34 -4.20 4.78 6.41
CA LEU A 34 -3.25 4.35 5.37
C LEU A 34 -1.96 3.78 5.96
N GLU A 35 -1.49 4.27 7.10
CA GLU A 35 -0.30 3.76 7.81
C GLU A 35 -0.61 2.56 8.71
N ASN A 36 -1.87 2.12 8.79
CA ASN A 36 -2.29 0.94 9.55
C ASN A 36 -3.15 0.00 8.70
N LEU A 37 -3.04 0.11 7.38
CA LEU A 37 -3.82 -0.67 6.45
C LEU A 37 -3.36 -2.13 6.51
N ASN A 38 -4.32 -3.05 6.60
CA ASN A 38 -4.07 -4.48 6.62
C ASN A 38 -5.17 -5.22 5.85
N ILE A 39 -5.05 -5.22 4.53
CA ILE A 39 -5.96 -5.93 3.62
C ILE A 39 -5.39 -7.32 3.37
N THR A 40 -5.93 -8.31 4.09
CA THR A 40 -5.56 -9.73 3.96
C THR A 40 -6.23 -10.38 2.76
N ASP A 41 -5.77 -11.55 2.35
CA ASP A 41 -6.43 -12.35 1.31
C ASP A 41 -7.91 -12.66 1.63
N ALA A 42 -8.23 -12.91 2.91
CA ALA A 42 -9.60 -13.09 3.35
C ALA A 42 -10.43 -11.82 3.12
N ARG A 43 -9.86 -10.64 3.37
CA ARG A 43 -10.53 -9.36 3.11
C ARG A 43 -10.68 -9.09 1.61
N LEU A 44 -9.66 -9.36 0.80
CA LEU A 44 -9.74 -9.27 -0.66
C LEU A 44 -10.85 -10.17 -1.21
N LYS A 45 -11.00 -11.39 -0.68
CA LYS A 45 -12.09 -12.30 -1.05
C LYS A 45 -13.47 -11.73 -0.70
N GLN A 46 -13.64 -11.17 0.49
CA GLN A 46 -14.90 -10.50 0.88
C GLN A 46 -15.26 -9.32 -0.03
N LEU A 47 -14.25 -8.60 -0.52
CA LEU A 47 -14.42 -7.45 -1.41
C LEU A 47 -14.61 -7.85 -2.89
N GLY A 48 -14.54 -9.14 -3.23
CA GLY A 48 -14.55 -9.60 -4.62
C GLY A 48 -13.29 -9.18 -5.41
N ALA A 49 -12.20 -8.87 -4.72
CA ALA A 49 -10.96 -8.34 -5.28
C ALA A 49 -9.82 -9.37 -5.33
N SER A 50 -10.11 -10.65 -5.09
CA SER A 50 -9.12 -11.73 -5.20
C SER A 50 -8.45 -11.71 -6.58
N GLY A 51 -7.12 -11.71 -6.60
CA GLY A 51 -6.32 -11.70 -7.83
C GLY A 51 -6.17 -10.32 -8.50
N LEU A 52 -6.95 -9.31 -8.09
CA LEU A 52 -6.79 -7.93 -8.58
C LEU A 52 -5.63 -7.20 -7.88
N LEU A 53 -5.44 -7.48 -6.60
CA LEU A 53 -4.41 -6.91 -5.73
C LEU A 53 -3.71 -8.04 -4.97
N PRO A 54 -2.42 -7.90 -4.65
CA PRO A 54 -1.83 -8.72 -3.59
C PRO A 54 -2.38 -8.24 -2.24
N GLU A 55 -2.12 -9.00 -1.18
CA GLU A 55 -2.26 -8.49 0.19
C GLU A 55 -1.53 -7.14 0.36
N ILE A 56 -2.12 -6.25 1.16
CA ILE A 56 -1.59 -4.91 1.43
C ILE A 56 -1.45 -4.75 2.93
N LYS A 57 -0.22 -4.57 3.39
CA LYS A 57 0.07 -4.22 4.78
C LYS A 57 1.09 -3.10 4.82
N THR A 58 0.66 -1.93 5.27
CA THR A 58 1.48 -0.72 5.36
C THR A 58 1.74 -0.34 6.82
N SER A 59 2.70 0.55 6.99
CA SER A 59 3.13 1.10 8.27
C SER A 59 3.69 2.51 8.06
N CYS A 60 3.94 3.27 9.12
CA CYS A 60 4.61 4.58 9.03
C CYS A 60 5.93 4.49 8.21
N ASP A 61 6.71 3.43 8.41
CA ASP A 61 8.00 3.19 7.74
C ASP A 61 7.89 2.45 6.40
N ASN A 62 6.69 1.97 6.02
CA ASN A 62 6.40 1.32 4.75
C ASN A 62 5.07 1.78 4.17
N HIS A 63 5.11 2.82 3.33
CA HIS A 63 3.94 3.33 2.60
C HIS A 63 3.64 2.57 1.28
N GLU A 64 4.48 1.60 0.89
CA GLU A 64 4.29 0.78 -0.32
C GLU A 64 3.40 -0.44 -0.05
N GLY A 65 3.65 -1.11 1.08
CA GLY A 65 2.98 -2.35 1.43
C GLY A 65 3.78 -3.59 1.02
N SER A 66 3.18 -4.47 0.22
CA SER A 66 3.84 -5.73 -0.18
C SER A 66 4.85 -5.54 -1.31
N GLY A 67 4.66 -4.60 -2.24
CA GLY A 67 5.52 -4.42 -3.42
C GLY A 67 5.48 -5.59 -4.41
N LYS A 68 4.50 -6.50 -4.26
CA LYS A 68 4.34 -7.65 -5.15
C LYS A 68 3.76 -7.21 -6.50
N VAL A 69 4.28 -7.80 -7.57
CA VAL A 69 3.82 -7.55 -8.94
C VAL A 69 3.45 -8.84 -9.64
N ARG A 70 2.68 -8.74 -10.73
CA ARG A 70 2.36 -9.86 -11.63
C ARG A 70 2.68 -9.46 -13.06
N ILE A 71 3.18 -10.41 -13.83
CA ILE A 71 3.47 -10.22 -15.25
C ILE A 71 2.25 -10.64 -16.06
N GLN A 72 1.83 -9.75 -16.95
CA GLN A 72 0.81 -10.02 -17.94
C GLN A 72 1.42 -9.87 -19.33
N GLN A 73 1.08 -10.78 -20.23
CA GLN A 73 1.52 -10.75 -21.61
C GLN A 73 0.32 -10.53 -22.54
N TRP A 74 0.49 -9.66 -23.53
CA TRP A 74 -0.50 -9.48 -24.59
C TRP A 74 -0.39 -10.64 -25.58
N ASP A 75 -1.51 -11.34 -25.84
CA ASP A 75 -1.55 -12.48 -26.76
C ASP A 75 -1.98 -12.13 -28.21
N GLY A 76 -2.23 -10.84 -28.47
CA GLY A 76 -2.81 -10.36 -29.73
C GLY A 76 -4.27 -9.95 -29.62
N SER A 77 -4.98 -10.39 -28.58
CA SER A 77 -6.41 -10.14 -28.35
C SER A 77 -6.76 -9.71 -26.92
N LYS A 78 -6.00 -10.18 -25.93
CA LYS A 78 -6.20 -9.90 -24.51
C LYS A 78 -4.89 -9.95 -23.73
N TRP A 79 -4.93 -9.41 -22.51
CA TRP A 79 -3.87 -9.61 -21.53
C TRP A 79 -4.06 -10.95 -20.82
N VAL A 80 -2.99 -11.74 -20.74
CA VAL A 80 -2.96 -13.05 -20.08
C VAL A 80 -1.96 -13.00 -18.93
N LEU A 81 -2.37 -13.47 -17.74
CA LEU A 81 -1.44 -13.64 -16.62
C LEU A 81 -0.47 -14.78 -16.95
N VAL A 82 0.84 -14.47 -16.91
CA VAL A 82 1.91 -15.44 -17.20
C VAL A 82 2.82 -15.67 -15.98
N SER A 83 2.51 -15.07 -14.85
CA SER A 83 3.21 -15.30 -13.59
C SER A 83 2.26 -15.29 -12.40
N ASP A 84 2.72 -15.91 -11.31
CA ASP A 84 2.20 -15.61 -9.98
C ASP A 84 2.72 -14.28 -9.44
N TRP A 85 2.34 -13.95 -8.21
CA TRP A 85 2.87 -12.78 -7.52
C TRP A 85 4.38 -12.93 -7.31
N ILE A 86 5.14 -11.93 -7.76
CA ILE A 86 6.59 -11.85 -7.65
C ILE A 86 6.91 -10.73 -6.67
N GLU A 87 7.73 -11.03 -5.67
CA GLU A 87 8.24 -10.02 -4.73
C GLU A 87 9.61 -9.50 -5.21
N GLY A 88 9.79 -8.18 -5.15
CA GLY A 88 11.09 -7.55 -5.43
C GLY A 88 12.12 -7.86 -4.34
N ASN A 89 13.41 -7.72 -4.67
CA ASN A 89 14.49 -7.91 -3.69
C ASN A 89 14.55 -6.73 -2.70
N LYS A 90 13.72 -6.78 -1.66
CA LYS A 90 13.62 -5.75 -0.62
C LYS A 90 14.93 -5.52 0.12
N ASN A 91 15.72 -6.57 0.35
CA ASN A 91 17.02 -6.47 1.01
C ASN A 91 18.00 -5.60 0.21
N LEU A 92 17.89 -5.63 -1.12
CA LEU A 92 18.69 -4.77 -2.00
C LEU A 92 18.15 -3.34 -2.08
N ILE A 93 16.83 -3.18 -2.27
CA ILE A 93 16.26 -1.88 -2.65
C ILE A 93 15.82 -1.01 -1.45
N HIS A 94 15.39 -1.59 -0.32
CA HIS A 94 14.96 -0.80 0.84
C HIS A 94 16.08 0.06 1.45
N PRO A 95 17.35 -0.40 1.55
CA PRO A 95 18.44 0.47 1.98
C PRO A 95 18.61 1.69 1.08
N LEU A 96 18.40 1.55 -0.23
CA LEU A 96 18.47 2.64 -1.20
C LEU A 96 17.32 3.64 -1.01
N PHE A 97 16.10 3.16 -0.73
CA PHE A 97 14.96 4.02 -0.39
C PHE A 97 15.21 4.83 0.88
N LYS A 98 15.69 4.18 1.95
CA LYS A 98 16.03 4.86 3.22
C LYS A 98 17.10 5.93 3.01
N ALA A 99 18.17 5.60 2.29
CA ALA A 99 19.25 6.56 1.98
C ALA A 99 18.74 7.75 1.16
N SER A 100 17.93 7.49 0.13
CA SER A 100 17.35 8.55 -0.71
C SER A 100 16.42 9.47 0.08
N ALA A 101 15.54 8.89 0.91
CA ALA A 101 14.57 9.65 1.67
C ALA A 101 15.23 10.44 2.82
N ALA A 102 16.28 9.90 3.46
CA ALA A 102 17.09 10.64 4.43
C ALA A 102 17.84 11.81 3.79
N ARG A 103 18.40 11.64 2.58
CA ARG A 103 19.03 12.72 1.82
C ARG A 103 18.02 13.82 1.50
N TYR A 104 16.83 13.46 1.02
CA TYR A 104 15.77 14.43 0.73
C TYR A 104 15.35 15.22 1.98
N ALA A 105 15.18 14.56 3.12
CA ALA A 105 14.83 15.23 4.38
C ALA A 105 15.91 16.23 4.81
N LYS A 106 17.20 15.88 4.65
CA LYS A 106 18.33 16.78 4.90
C LYS A 106 18.32 17.99 3.95
N GLU A 107 18.12 17.77 2.65
CA GLU A 107 18.08 18.84 1.63
C GLU A 107 16.91 19.81 1.84
N LYS A 108 15.77 19.32 2.33
CA LYS A 108 14.59 20.14 2.59
C LYS A 108 14.49 20.65 4.03
N GLY A 109 15.41 20.27 4.90
CA GLY A 109 15.51 20.77 6.26
C GLY A 109 14.37 20.35 7.19
N PHE A 110 13.83 19.12 7.05
CA PHE A 110 12.80 18.60 7.95
C PHE A 110 13.21 17.29 8.62
N THR A 111 12.66 17.02 9.81
CA THR A 111 12.87 15.77 10.55
C THR A 111 11.91 14.69 10.06
N PRO A 112 12.40 13.49 9.65
CA PRO A 112 11.52 12.38 9.29
C PRO A 112 10.61 11.96 10.45
N ALA A 113 9.31 11.82 10.18
CA ALA A 113 8.34 11.41 11.21
C ALA A 113 8.40 9.89 11.53
N CYS A 114 8.69 9.07 10.52
CA CYS A 114 8.59 7.61 10.57
C CYS A 114 9.93 6.86 10.52
N MET A 115 11.04 7.53 10.16
CA MET A 115 12.37 6.92 10.18
C MET A 115 12.98 7.08 11.56
N LYS A 116 12.51 6.27 12.52
CA LYS A 116 13.11 6.14 13.84
C LYS A 116 14.10 4.98 13.86
#